data_AF-A0A4U8W1F1-F1
#
_entry.id   AF-A0A4U8W1F1-F1
#
_cell.length_a   1.000
_cell.length_b   1.000
_cell.length_c   1.000
_cell.angle_alpha   90.00
_cell.angle_beta   90.00
_cell.angle_gamma   90.00
#
_symmetry.space_group_name_H-M   'P 1'
#
loop_
_entity.id
_entity.type
_entity.pdbx_description
1 polymer ?
#
loop_
_entity_poly.entity_id
_entity_poly.type
_entity_poly.pdbx_seq_one_letter_code
_entity_poly.pdbx_strand_id
1 'polypeptide(L)'
;MRIDPRVRAYSGGRILIGGTPARLLRLAPEAAEMIGDGYLEVNGPKSAVVARRLLDSGVANPRPRLLPSPDDVTIIVPLHNNAEGLARLLAALRGHNVIVVDDGSDQPVRVPPVAGGRCQVSVLRHERALGPAAARNAGLRAATTQFVAFLDSDVVPRSGWLEVMLGHFSDPEVALVAPRIVALDPESNALARYEHTRSSLDLGRRESAVQSRGMVSYVPSAALLVRRGALLAEGGFDESMHVAEDVDLCWRLERAGWRLRYEPAAHVAHDHRVSFRAWFNRKMFYGTGAAPLGARHAGMVSPLSVPSWTMLAAVLFGTLTRWGFVGGLLTLVAALARLRRVFGELDNPTRIASIYLARGFFAGLWRLASAMCRHYWPVTVLAMVASRRIRRIAVTMALADGLADWFTHRDAGGLDPLRYIAFRRIDDIAYGTGLWLGAWRARSIEALKPTAPPR
;
A
#
# COMPACT_ATOMS: atom_id res chain seq x y z
N MET A 1 14.79 9.35 15.59
CA MET A 1 13.95 9.32 14.37
C MET A 1 14.42 10.40 13.40
N ARG A 2 13.96 10.39 12.16
CA ARG A 2 14.35 11.36 11.12
C ARG A 2 13.12 11.95 10.44
N ILE A 3 13.11 13.26 10.18
CA ILE A 3 12.07 13.91 9.35
C ILE A 3 12.11 13.32 7.93
N ASP A 4 10.93 13.00 7.38
CA ASP A 4 10.81 12.44 6.02
C ASP A 4 11.38 13.48 5.02
N PRO A 5 12.29 13.09 4.10
CA PRO A 5 12.91 14.02 3.15
C PRO A 5 11.92 14.78 2.24
N ARG A 6 10.66 14.35 2.16
CA ARG A 6 9.60 15.03 1.38
C ARG A 6 8.93 16.15 2.17
N VAL A 7 9.10 16.20 3.48
CA VAL A 7 8.56 17.24 4.34
C VAL A 7 9.31 18.53 4.09
N ARG A 8 8.55 19.61 3.92
CA ARG A 8 9.11 20.95 3.75
C ARG A 8 8.96 21.71 5.06
N ALA A 9 10.10 22.19 5.56
CA ALA A 9 10.17 23.08 6.71
C ALA A 9 10.12 24.54 6.26
N TYR A 10 9.38 25.36 7.01
CA TYR A 10 9.22 26.80 6.82
C TYR A 10 9.37 27.52 8.16
N SER A 11 9.58 28.84 8.12
CA SER A 11 9.62 29.70 9.31
C SER A 11 10.58 29.18 10.39
N GLY A 12 11.82 28.87 9.99
CA GLY A 12 12.86 28.35 10.90
C GLY A 12 12.58 26.95 11.45
N GLY A 13 11.83 26.11 10.74
CA GLY A 13 11.50 24.74 11.17
C GLY A 13 10.21 24.63 11.98
N ARG A 14 9.56 25.75 12.29
CA ARG A 14 8.32 25.78 13.10
C ARG A 14 7.09 25.29 12.35
N ILE A 15 7.09 25.36 11.02
CA ILE A 15 5.98 24.86 10.21
C ILE A 15 6.48 23.76 9.28
N LEU A 16 5.92 22.57 9.44
CA LEU A 16 6.21 21.42 8.59
C LEU A 16 5.01 21.15 7.68
N ILE A 17 5.23 21.04 6.37
CA ILE A 17 4.21 20.62 5.41
C ILE A 17 4.66 19.31 4.77
N GLY A 18 3.89 18.25 4.97
CA GLY A 18 4.17 16.92 4.45
C GLY A 18 3.36 15.84 5.16
N GLY A 19 3.88 14.61 5.16
CA GLY A 19 3.19 13.46 5.72
C GLY A 19 2.18 12.83 4.76
N THR A 20 1.62 11.69 5.17
CA THR A 20 0.53 11.07 4.40
C THR A 20 -0.58 10.57 5.33
N PRO A 21 -1.81 11.14 5.27
CA PRO A 21 -2.23 12.23 4.39
C PRO A 21 -1.44 13.52 4.67
N ALA A 22 -1.32 14.38 3.64
CA ALA A 22 -0.54 15.62 3.76
C ALA A 22 -1.17 16.56 4.80
N ARG A 23 -0.33 17.05 5.72
CA ARG A 23 -0.70 17.90 6.85
C ARG A 23 0.21 19.12 6.91
N LEU A 24 -0.32 20.22 7.42
CA LEU A 24 0.45 21.34 7.93
C LEU A 24 0.53 21.19 9.45
N LEU A 25 1.75 21.04 9.98
CA LEU A 25 2.00 20.95 11.40
C LEU A 25 2.67 22.22 11.89
N ARG A 26 2.21 22.72 13.03
CA ARG A 26 2.78 23.85 13.73
C ARG A 26 3.49 23.31 14.97
N LEU A 27 4.78 23.59 15.06
CA LEU A 27 5.63 23.20 16.16
C LEU A 27 5.81 24.39 17.10
N ALA A 28 5.79 24.09 18.40
CA ALA A 28 6.29 25.02 19.40
C ALA A 28 7.78 25.29 19.15
N PRO A 29 8.31 26.49 19.46
CA PRO A 29 9.72 26.81 19.26
C PRO A 29 10.68 25.74 19.80
N GLU A 30 10.40 25.25 21.02
CA GLU A 30 11.20 24.23 21.69
C GLU A 30 11.20 22.91 20.91
N ALA A 31 10.06 22.53 20.33
CA ALA A 31 9.95 21.32 19.51
C ALA A 31 10.69 21.46 18.17
N ALA A 32 10.74 22.67 17.59
CA ALA A 32 11.50 22.92 16.38
C ALA A 32 13.02 22.87 16.66
N GLU A 33 13.47 23.46 17.77
CA GLU A 33 14.86 23.40 18.23
C GLU A 33 15.32 21.96 18.49
N MET A 34 14.47 21.13 19.10
CA MET A 34 14.78 19.71 19.33
C MET A 34 15.02 18.91 18.04
N ILE A 35 14.41 19.30 16.92
CA ILE A 35 14.58 18.61 15.62
C ILE A 35 15.86 19.05 14.92
N GLY A 36 16.30 20.30 15.14
CA GLY A 36 17.52 20.85 14.56
C GLY A 36 17.66 20.62 13.05
N ASP A 37 18.60 19.75 12.68
CA ASP A 37 18.96 19.39 11.30
C ASP A 37 18.04 18.33 10.65
N GLY A 38 16.94 17.97 11.30
CA GLY A 38 15.98 16.98 10.82
C GLY A 38 16.06 15.64 11.55
N TYR A 39 16.85 15.53 12.61
CA TYR A 39 16.90 14.38 13.51
C TYR A 39 16.41 14.73 14.90
N LEU A 40 15.52 13.88 15.43
CA LEU A 40 15.13 13.95 16.84
C LEU A 40 15.56 12.68 17.55
N GLU A 41 16.42 12.83 18.55
CA GLU A 41 16.75 11.77 19.50
C GLU A 41 15.71 11.73 20.63
N VAL A 42 15.23 10.53 20.94
CA VAL A 42 14.23 10.32 22.00
C VAL A 42 14.97 9.89 23.26
N ASN A 43 15.15 10.83 24.18
CA ASN A 43 15.93 10.69 25.42
C ASN A 43 15.13 11.02 26.69
N GLY A 44 13.85 11.39 26.56
CA GLY A 44 12.98 11.67 27.70
C GLY A 44 11.52 11.88 27.32
N PRO A 45 10.65 12.17 28.29
CA PRO A 45 9.20 12.24 28.06
C PRO A 45 8.79 13.32 27.05
N LYS A 46 9.44 14.49 27.07
CA LYS A 46 9.13 15.59 26.14
C LYS A 46 9.48 15.23 24.69
N SER A 47 10.69 14.72 24.45
CA SER A 47 11.12 14.30 23.11
C SER A 47 10.32 13.10 22.60
N ALA A 48 9.86 12.20 23.49
CA ALA A 48 8.96 11.10 23.14
C ALA A 48 7.59 11.60 22.65
N VAL A 49 6.98 12.59 23.31
CA VAL A 49 5.70 13.18 22.87
C VAL A 49 5.83 13.84 21.50
N VAL A 50 6.91 14.61 21.28
CA VAL A 50 7.18 15.24 19.99
C VAL A 50 7.41 14.17 18.91
N ALA A 51 8.18 13.12 19.21
CA ALA A 51 8.42 12.00 18.30
C ALA A 51 7.13 11.28 17.90
N ARG A 52 6.30 10.88 18.87
CA ARG A 52 5.01 10.22 18.63
C ARG A 52 4.15 11.04 17.67
N ARG A 53 4.02 12.35 17.92
CA ARG A 53 3.21 13.24 17.07
C ARG A 53 3.74 13.36 15.64
N LEU A 54 5.06 13.42 15.46
CA LEU A 54 5.69 13.52 14.13
C LEU A 54 5.61 12.19 13.36
N LEU A 55 5.76 11.05 14.04
CA LEU A 55 5.59 9.72 13.46
C LEU A 55 4.13 9.48 13.05
N ASP A 56 3.17 9.85 13.89
CA ASP A 56 1.72 9.63 13.65
C ASP A 56 1.16 10.48 12.53
N SER A 57 1.71 11.68 12.37
CA SER A 57 1.40 12.55 11.24
C SER A 57 2.10 12.14 9.95
N GLY A 58 2.98 11.14 9.99
CA GLY A 58 3.72 10.64 8.83
C GLY A 58 4.81 11.58 8.33
N VAL A 59 5.16 12.63 9.08
CA VAL A 59 6.22 13.58 8.69
C VAL A 59 7.61 13.12 9.12
N ALA A 60 7.70 12.01 9.85
CA ALA A 60 8.96 11.43 10.29
C ALA A 60 8.94 9.91 10.14
N ASN A 61 10.13 9.33 10.07
CA ASN A 61 10.37 7.90 10.04
C ASN A 61 11.22 7.48 11.25
N PRO A 62 10.89 6.34 11.88
CA PRO A 62 11.64 5.83 13.01
C PRO A 62 13.03 5.38 12.55
N ARG A 63 13.99 5.51 13.47
CA ARG A 63 15.35 5.00 13.33
C ARG A 63 15.66 4.25 14.62
N PRO A 64 15.14 3.02 14.76
CA PRO A 64 15.30 2.25 15.98
C PRO A 64 16.78 1.90 16.16
N ARG A 65 17.25 1.91 17.42
CA ARG A 65 18.61 1.50 17.79
C ARG A 65 18.66 0.12 18.44
N LEU A 66 17.53 -0.35 18.97
CA LEU A 66 17.39 -1.66 19.59
C LEU A 66 16.76 -2.63 18.58
N LEU A 67 17.18 -3.88 18.66
CA LEU A 67 16.67 -4.98 17.84
C LEU A 67 16.22 -6.08 18.81
N PRO A 68 14.93 -6.44 18.83
CA PRO A 68 14.51 -7.71 19.42
C PRO A 68 15.25 -8.88 18.77
N SER A 69 15.35 -10.02 19.48
CA SER A 69 16.10 -11.16 18.96
C SER A 69 15.35 -11.81 17.79
N PRO A 70 16.04 -12.24 16.72
CA PRO A 70 15.45 -13.12 15.70
C PRO A 70 14.89 -14.43 16.28
N ASP A 71 15.38 -14.87 17.44
CA ASP A 71 14.86 -16.05 18.16
C ASP A 71 13.44 -15.83 18.72
N ASP A 72 13.02 -14.57 18.89
CA ASP A 72 11.67 -14.18 19.33
C ASP A 72 10.64 -14.20 18.18
N VAL A 73 10.99 -14.80 17.03
CA VAL A 73 10.17 -14.86 15.83
C VAL A 73 9.86 -16.30 15.45
N THR A 74 8.58 -16.58 15.23
CA THR A 74 8.12 -17.80 14.54
C THR A 74 7.62 -17.42 13.16
N ILE A 75 8.12 -18.09 12.13
CA ILE A 75 7.69 -17.90 10.74
C ILE A 75 6.58 -18.90 10.43
N ILE A 76 5.45 -18.40 9.95
CA ILE A 76 4.30 -19.20 9.53
C ILE A 76 4.23 -19.18 8.01
N VAL A 77 4.17 -20.36 7.42
CA VAL A 77 4.05 -20.56 5.97
C VAL A 77 2.72 -21.24 5.66
N PRO A 78 1.68 -20.49 5.25
CA PRO A 78 0.47 -21.12 4.71
C PRO A 78 0.81 -21.78 3.37
N LEU A 79 0.36 -23.02 3.20
CA LEU A 79 0.72 -23.84 2.05
C LEU A 79 -0.48 -24.62 1.54
N HIS A 80 -0.70 -24.55 0.23
CA HIS A 80 -1.62 -25.43 -0.49
C HIS A 80 -1.01 -25.77 -1.86
N ASN A 81 -0.69 -27.04 -2.10
CA ASN A 81 -0.24 -27.56 -3.40
C ASN A 81 0.97 -26.79 -4.03
N ASN A 82 1.96 -26.40 -3.22
CA ASN A 82 3.18 -25.69 -3.68
C ASN A 82 4.47 -26.21 -3.02
N ALA A 83 4.73 -27.52 -3.15
CA ALA A 83 5.89 -28.16 -2.55
C ALA A 83 7.24 -27.59 -3.03
N GLU A 84 7.34 -27.24 -4.32
CA GLU A 84 8.55 -26.65 -4.90
C GLU A 84 8.85 -25.26 -4.32
N GLY A 85 7.83 -24.40 -4.23
CA GLY A 85 7.96 -23.09 -3.60
C GLY A 85 8.34 -23.20 -2.13
N LEU A 86 7.71 -24.12 -1.40
CA LEU A 86 8.07 -24.40 0.00
C LEU A 86 9.55 -24.80 0.13
N ALA A 87 10.04 -25.73 -0.70
CA ALA A 87 11.43 -26.18 -0.62
C ALA A 87 12.42 -25.03 -0.84
N ARG A 88 12.12 -24.14 -1.80
CA ARG A 88 12.90 -22.93 -2.08
C ARG A 88 12.85 -21.94 -0.91
N LEU A 89 11.68 -21.70 -0.33
CA LEU A 89 11.51 -20.83 0.83
C LEU A 89 12.26 -21.37 2.05
N LEU A 90 12.10 -22.65 2.39
CA LEU A 90 12.78 -23.28 3.53
C LEU A 90 14.31 -23.22 3.40
N ALA A 91 14.84 -23.29 2.18
CA ALA A 91 16.27 -23.10 1.94
C ALA A 91 16.75 -21.68 2.30
N ALA A 92 15.90 -20.65 2.12
CA ALA A 92 16.18 -19.27 2.52
C ALA A 92 15.91 -18.99 4.01
N LEU A 93 15.17 -19.86 4.70
CA LEU A 93 14.80 -19.73 6.11
C LEU A 93 15.67 -20.55 7.07
N ARG A 94 16.85 -21.03 6.63
CA ARG A 94 17.77 -21.79 7.47
C ARG A 94 18.13 -20.99 8.72
N GLY A 95 17.95 -21.58 9.89
CA GLY A 95 18.23 -20.93 11.18
C GLY A 95 17.03 -20.20 11.80
N HIS A 96 15.82 -20.35 11.27
CA HIS A 96 14.60 -19.79 11.87
C HIS A 96 13.64 -20.89 12.35
N ASN A 97 12.78 -20.53 13.31
CA ASN A 97 11.65 -21.37 13.73
C ASN A 97 10.52 -21.22 12.71
N VAL A 98 10.08 -22.34 12.12
CA VAL A 98 9.08 -22.34 11.05
C VAL A 98 7.93 -23.29 11.39
N ILE A 99 6.71 -22.81 11.23
CA ILE A 99 5.48 -23.61 11.24
C ILE A 99 4.91 -23.57 9.83
N VAL A 100 4.99 -24.71 9.13
CA VAL A 100 4.31 -24.89 7.85
C VAL A 100 2.88 -25.31 8.14
N VAL A 101 1.91 -24.55 7.65
CA VAL A 101 0.49 -24.89 7.76
C VAL A 101 -0.01 -25.39 6.42
N ASP A 102 -0.08 -26.71 6.29
CA ASP A 102 -0.60 -27.42 5.12
C ASP A 102 -2.12 -27.39 5.12
N ASP A 103 -2.69 -26.50 4.31
CA ASP A 103 -4.13 -26.26 4.17
C ASP A 103 -4.79 -27.31 3.25
N GLY A 104 -4.64 -28.58 3.61
CA GLY A 104 -5.25 -29.71 2.90
C GLY A 104 -4.67 -29.94 1.49
N SER A 105 -3.35 -29.87 1.30
CA SER A 105 -2.71 -30.22 0.02
C SER A 105 -3.00 -31.68 -0.38
N ASP A 106 -3.08 -31.94 -1.68
CA ASP A 106 -3.41 -33.25 -2.27
C ASP A 106 -2.43 -34.33 -1.80
N GLN A 107 -1.14 -33.96 -1.72
CA GLN A 107 -0.09 -34.79 -1.14
C GLN A 107 0.36 -34.18 0.20
N PRO A 108 0.45 -34.98 1.28
CA PRO A 108 0.99 -34.52 2.55
C PRO A 108 2.40 -33.94 2.41
N VAL A 109 2.58 -32.76 2.99
CA VAL A 109 3.87 -32.07 2.98
C VAL A 109 4.88 -32.86 3.81
N ARG A 110 5.99 -33.23 3.17
CA ARG A 110 7.14 -33.82 3.85
C ARG A 110 8.22 -32.75 3.96
N VAL A 111 8.44 -32.27 5.18
CA VAL A 111 9.57 -31.39 5.45
C VAL A 111 10.82 -32.24 5.60
N PRO A 112 11.94 -31.90 4.93
CA PRO A 112 13.20 -32.61 5.14
C PRO A 112 13.60 -32.55 6.62
N PRO A 113 14.09 -33.64 7.23
CA PRO A 113 14.61 -33.58 8.59
C PRO A 113 15.75 -32.55 8.62
N VAL A 114 15.54 -31.43 9.30
CA VAL A 114 16.58 -30.41 9.48
C VAL A 114 17.58 -30.97 10.47
N ALA A 115 18.72 -31.42 9.96
CA ALA A 115 19.77 -32.01 10.78
C ALA A 115 20.40 -30.93 11.68
N GLY A 116 20.27 -31.11 13.00
CA GLY A 116 21.12 -30.48 14.03
C GLY A 116 21.10 -28.95 14.09
N GLY A 117 20.22 -28.39 14.92
CA GLY A 117 20.25 -26.97 15.29
C GLY A 117 19.19 -26.60 16.33
N ARG A 118 19.24 -25.38 16.87
CA ARG A 118 18.20 -24.81 17.76
C ARG A 118 16.88 -24.49 17.05
N CYS A 119 16.84 -24.59 15.72
CA CYS A 119 15.77 -24.10 14.87
C CYS A 119 14.91 -25.27 14.37
N GLN A 120 13.60 -25.17 14.56
CA GLN A 120 12.66 -26.25 14.29
C GLN A 120 11.73 -25.90 13.14
N VAL A 121 11.54 -26.85 12.22
CA VAL A 121 10.44 -26.80 11.25
C VAL A 121 9.39 -27.81 11.67
N SER A 122 8.18 -27.34 11.91
CA SER A 122 7.02 -28.16 12.26
C SER A 122 5.93 -28.04 11.20
N VAL A 123 5.05 -29.03 11.13
CA VAL A 123 3.93 -29.05 10.18
C VAL A 123 2.63 -29.18 10.93
N LEU A 124 1.69 -28.28 10.65
CA LEU A 124 0.29 -28.38 11.03
C LEU A 124 -0.51 -28.63 9.77
N ARG A 125 -1.38 -29.65 9.76
CA ARG A 125 -2.17 -29.99 8.58
C ARG A 125 -3.65 -29.87 8.87
N HIS A 126 -4.37 -29.19 7.99
CA HIS A 126 -5.83 -29.25 7.92
C HIS A 126 -6.28 -30.47 7.13
N GLU A 127 -7.39 -31.08 7.54
CA GLU A 127 -7.98 -32.22 6.82
C GLU A 127 -8.50 -31.84 5.43
N ARG A 128 -8.93 -30.58 5.28
CA ARG A 128 -9.42 -29.99 4.02
C ARG A 128 -8.92 -28.55 3.90
N ALA A 129 -8.91 -28.00 2.69
CA ALA A 129 -8.58 -26.60 2.47
C ALA A 129 -9.63 -25.67 3.13
N LEU A 130 -9.18 -24.81 4.04
CA LEU A 130 -10.00 -23.81 4.74
C LEU A 130 -9.68 -22.38 4.28
N GLY A 131 -8.65 -22.21 3.47
CA GLY A 131 -8.20 -20.93 2.94
C GLY A 131 -7.00 -20.36 3.69
N PRO A 132 -6.29 -19.39 3.07
CA PRO A 132 -5.02 -18.88 3.58
C PRO A 132 -5.18 -18.13 4.91
N ALA A 133 -6.30 -17.46 5.14
CA ALA A 133 -6.60 -16.80 6.42
C ALA A 133 -6.68 -17.81 7.58
N ALA A 134 -7.40 -18.92 7.38
CA ALA A 134 -7.51 -19.99 8.38
C ALA A 134 -6.14 -20.65 8.65
N ALA A 135 -5.35 -20.91 7.61
CA ALA A 135 -4.00 -21.44 7.74
C ALA A 135 -3.08 -20.50 8.53
N ARG A 136 -3.09 -19.19 8.23
CA ARG A 136 -2.34 -18.18 8.98
C ARG A 136 -2.77 -18.13 10.45
N ASN A 137 -4.06 -18.17 10.72
CA ASN A 137 -4.59 -18.16 12.08
C ASN A 137 -4.24 -19.44 12.87
N ALA A 138 -4.26 -20.61 12.24
CA ALA A 138 -3.84 -21.86 12.86
C ALA A 138 -2.37 -21.81 13.29
N GLY A 139 -1.50 -21.32 12.41
CA GLY A 139 -0.10 -21.06 12.75
C GLY A 139 0.05 -20.02 13.86
N LEU A 140 -0.74 -18.94 13.83
CA LEU A 140 -0.68 -17.85 14.82
C LEU A 140 -1.00 -18.35 16.23
N ARG A 141 -2.00 -19.22 16.34
CA ARG A 141 -2.39 -19.86 17.60
C ARG A 141 -1.32 -20.82 18.10
N ALA A 142 -0.65 -21.55 17.21
CA ALA A 142 0.40 -22.50 17.55
C ALA A 142 1.75 -21.83 17.88
N ALA A 143 2.04 -20.66 17.31
CA ALA A 143 3.25 -19.91 17.63
C ALA A 143 3.26 -19.48 19.11
N THR A 144 4.42 -19.57 19.75
CA THR A 144 4.62 -19.21 21.17
C THR A 144 5.49 -17.96 21.35
N THR A 145 6.17 -17.52 20.30
CA THR A 145 7.08 -16.38 20.32
C THR A 145 6.36 -15.04 20.33
N GLN A 146 7.05 -13.97 20.75
CA GLN A 146 6.47 -12.63 20.84
C GLN A 146 6.08 -12.07 19.46
N PHE A 147 6.86 -12.39 18.43
CA PHE A 147 6.63 -11.94 17.07
C PHE A 147 6.37 -13.12 16.15
N VAL A 148 5.60 -12.85 15.09
CA VAL A 148 5.22 -13.84 14.09
C VAL A 148 5.45 -13.23 12.72
N ALA A 149 6.16 -13.95 11.84
CA ALA A 149 6.25 -13.58 10.44
C ALA A 149 5.35 -14.47 9.59
N PHE A 150 4.57 -13.90 8.69
CA PHE A 150 3.84 -14.66 7.66
C PHE A 150 4.62 -14.56 6.36
N LEU A 151 4.90 -15.69 5.72
CA LEU A 151 5.52 -15.76 4.39
C LEU A 151 4.75 -16.75 3.53
N ASP A 152 4.26 -16.32 2.37
CA ASP A 152 3.63 -17.23 1.43
C ASP A 152 4.64 -18.22 0.82
N SER A 153 4.18 -19.41 0.47
CA SER A 153 5.05 -20.47 -0.05
C SER A 153 5.75 -20.15 -1.38
N ASP A 154 5.39 -19.08 -2.07
CA ASP A 154 5.97 -18.62 -3.34
C ASP A 154 6.88 -17.38 -3.19
N VAL A 155 7.22 -17.01 -1.95
CA VAL A 155 8.23 -15.96 -1.69
C VAL A 155 9.58 -16.50 -1.25
N VAL A 156 10.61 -15.66 -1.38
CA VAL A 156 11.99 -15.91 -0.96
C VAL A 156 12.55 -14.63 -0.32
N PRO A 157 12.69 -14.57 1.00
CA PRO A 157 13.26 -13.41 1.67
C PRO A 157 14.75 -13.25 1.33
N ARG A 158 15.23 -11.99 1.25
CA ARG A 158 16.66 -11.69 1.10
C ARG A 158 17.33 -11.56 2.47
N SER A 159 18.64 -11.80 2.54
CA SER A 159 19.40 -11.66 3.78
C SER A 159 19.21 -10.28 4.44
N GLY A 160 19.04 -10.25 5.76
CA GLY A 160 18.82 -9.02 6.53
C GLY A 160 17.37 -8.52 6.57
N TRP A 161 16.44 -9.18 5.86
CA TRP A 161 15.04 -8.75 5.80
C TRP A 161 14.37 -8.70 7.18
N LEU A 162 14.64 -9.69 8.03
CA LEU A 162 13.96 -9.85 9.32
C LEU A 162 14.46 -8.82 10.33
N GLU A 163 15.78 -8.64 10.42
CA GLU A 163 16.46 -7.75 11.35
C GLU A 163 16.03 -6.29 11.15
N VAL A 164 15.98 -5.85 9.89
CA VAL A 164 15.57 -4.49 9.54
C VAL A 164 14.10 -4.24 9.93
N MET A 165 13.23 -5.23 9.76
CA MET A 165 11.83 -5.11 10.18
C MET A 165 11.66 -5.20 11.70
N LEU A 166 12.41 -6.07 12.38
CA LEU A 166 12.35 -6.28 13.82
C LEU A 166 12.63 -5.00 14.61
N GLY A 167 13.54 -4.16 14.13
CA GLY A 167 13.88 -2.91 14.81
C GLY A 167 12.68 -2.01 15.07
N HIS A 168 11.67 -2.00 14.19
CA HIS A 168 10.46 -1.18 14.37
C HIS A 168 9.66 -1.58 15.62
N PHE A 169 9.77 -2.82 16.09
CA PHE A 169 9.07 -3.31 17.30
C PHE A 169 9.68 -2.84 18.61
N SER A 170 10.79 -2.10 18.55
CA SER A 170 11.26 -1.27 19.68
C SER A 170 10.22 -0.25 20.13
N ASP A 171 9.31 0.16 19.22
CA ASP A 171 8.10 0.89 19.58
C ASP A 171 7.02 -0.13 20.01
N PRO A 172 6.57 -0.11 21.28
CA PRO A 172 5.54 -1.02 21.76
C PRO A 172 4.21 -0.85 21.03
N GLU A 173 3.93 0.32 20.43
CA GLU A 173 2.69 0.60 19.69
C GLU A 173 2.74 0.11 18.22
N VAL A 174 3.88 -0.42 17.75
CA VAL A 174 3.95 -1.06 16.43
C VAL A 174 3.42 -2.49 16.53
N ALA A 175 2.40 -2.78 15.71
CA ALA A 175 1.81 -4.12 15.61
C ALA A 175 2.24 -4.86 14.35
N LEU A 176 2.61 -4.15 13.28
CA LEU A 176 2.84 -4.75 11.98
C LEU A 176 3.93 -4.00 11.20
N VAL A 177 4.81 -4.75 10.55
CA VAL A 177 5.83 -4.25 9.62
C VAL A 177 5.82 -5.14 8.38
N ALA A 178 5.85 -4.53 7.19
CA ALA A 178 5.94 -5.27 5.94
C ALA A 178 7.18 -4.86 5.12
N PRO A 179 7.83 -5.82 4.43
CA PRO A 179 8.92 -5.55 3.53
C PRO A 179 8.42 -5.06 2.18
N ARG A 180 9.34 -4.62 1.32
CA ARG A 180 9.07 -4.48 -0.11
C ARG A 180 9.07 -5.83 -0.80
N ILE A 181 7.98 -6.13 -1.50
CA ILE A 181 7.87 -7.34 -2.32
C ILE A 181 8.40 -7.01 -3.73
N VAL A 182 9.41 -7.75 -4.18
CA VAL A 182 10.04 -7.60 -5.49
C VAL A 182 9.85 -8.88 -6.32
N ALA A 183 10.10 -8.85 -7.63
CA ALA A 183 10.05 -10.06 -8.45
C ALA A 183 11.27 -10.97 -8.18
N LEU A 184 11.06 -12.29 -8.17
CA LEU A 184 12.12 -13.30 -8.08
C LEU A 184 12.91 -13.43 -9.40
N ASP A 185 12.21 -13.58 -10.52
CA ASP A 185 12.79 -13.62 -11.87
C ASP A 185 12.09 -12.58 -12.76
N PRO A 186 12.65 -11.36 -12.86
CA PRO A 186 12.01 -10.25 -13.55
C PRO A 186 12.12 -10.30 -15.09
N GLU A 187 13.03 -11.10 -15.65
CA GLU A 187 13.42 -10.95 -17.06
C GLU A 187 12.79 -11.97 -18.01
N SER A 188 12.11 -12.99 -17.49
CA SER A 188 11.61 -14.13 -18.27
C SER A 188 10.75 -13.77 -19.49
N ASN A 189 9.76 -12.88 -19.36
CA ASN A 189 8.93 -12.43 -20.48
C ASN A 189 8.39 -10.99 -20.29
N ALA A 190 7.68 -10.46 -21.28
CA ALA A 190 7.18 -9.09 -21.24
C ALA A 190 6.19 -8.84 -20.10
N LEU A 191 5.33 -9.81 -19.77
CA LEU A 191 4.42 -9.72 -18.63
C LEU A 191 5.19 -9.79 -17.30
N ALA A 192 6.22 -10.63 -17.21
CA ALA A 192 7.11 -10.69 -16.04
C ALA A 192 7.81 -9.35 -15.81
N ARG A 193 8.31 -8.71 -16.88
CA ARG A 193 8.90 -7.36 -16.81
C ARG A 193 7.88 -6.30 -16.40
N TYR A 194 6.64 -6.38 -16.91
CA TYR A 194 5.57 -5.50 -16.45
C TYR A 194 5.26 -5.70 -14.96
N GLU A 195 5.07 -6.93 -14.50
CA GLU A 195 4.82 -7.23 -13.08
C GLU A 195 6.02 -6.86 -12.20
N HIS A 196 7.25 -6.99 -12.69
CA HIS A 196 8.43 -6.52 -11.98
C HIS A 196 8.38 -5.01 -11.74
N THR A 197 8.02 -4.24 -12.77
CA THR A 197 7.91 -2.78 -12.67
C THR A 197 6.66 -2.33 -11.91
N ARG A 198 5.55 -3.06 -12.02
CA ARG A 198 4.23 -2.61 -11.56
C ARG A 198 3.39 -3.71 -10.92
N SER A 199 4.00 -4.51 -10.04
CA SER A 199 3.28 -5.48 -9.21
C SER A 199 2.26 -4.79 -8.32
N SER A 200 1.16 -5.48 -8.00
CA SER A 200 0.23 -5.06 -6.95
C SER A 200 0.80 -5.28 -5.54
N LEU A 201 1.88 -6.06 -5.42
CA LEU A 201 2.54 -6.36 -4.15
C LEU A 201 3.71 -5.41 -3.84
N ASP A 202 4.28 -4.75 -4.84
CA ASP A 202 5.34 -3.75 -4.65
C ASP A 202 4.72 -2.37 -4.35
N LEU A 203 4.89 -1.88 -3.12
CA LEU A 203 4.36 -0.58 -2.67
C LEU A 203 5.38 0.55 -2.83
N GLY A 204 6.50 0.28 -3.52
CA GLY A 204 7.51 1.26 -3.90
C GLY A 204 8.73 1.29 -2.96
N ARG A 205 9.68 2.16 -3.30
CA ARG A 205 11.01 2.22 -2.65
C ARG A 205 11.06 3.10 -1.40
N ARG A 206 9.92 3.65 -0.98
CA ARG A 206 9.87 4.67 0.07
C ARG A 206 9.20 4.10 1.30
N GLU A 207 9.88 4.22 2.42
CA GLU A 207 9.31 3.91 3.73
C GLU A 207 8.06 4.78 3.97
N SER A 208 7.09 4.20 4.67
CA SER A 208 5.84 4.88 4.97
C SER A 208 5.22 4.30 6.23
N ALA A 209 4.49 5.14 6.96
CA ALA A 209 3.42 4.63 7.81
C ALA A 209 2.34 3.99 6.92
N VAL A 210 1.78 2.88 7.37
CA VAL A 210 0.64 2.23 6.72
C VAL A 210 -0.62 2.73 7.41
N GLN A 211 -1.45 3.46 6.66
CA GLN A 211 -2.64 4.13 7.15
C GLN A 211 -3.70 4.07 6.06
N SER A 212 -4.94 3.72 6.37
CA SER A 212 -6.02 3.51 5.39
C SER A 212 -6.21 4.65 4.37
N ARG A 213 -5.89 5.89 4.76
CA ARG A 213 -5.96 7.10 3.90
C ARG A 213 -4.58 7.67 3.54
N GLY A 214 -3.53 6.91 3.82
CA GLY A 214 -2.13 7.21 3.57
C GLY A 214 -1.69 6.85 2.14
N MET A 215 -0.38 6.97 1.90
CA MET A 215 0.23 6.60 0.60
C MET A 215 0.26 5.09 0.43
N VAL A 216 0.53 4.40 1.54
CA VAL A 216 0.46 2.96 1.69
C VAL A 216 -0.76 2.69 2.58
N SER A 217 -1.85 2.24 1.98
CA SER A 217 -3.13 2.07 2.69
C SER A 217 -3.31 0.71 3.37
N TYR A 218 -2.52 -0.26 2.95
CA TYR A 218 -2.40 -1.60 3.49
C TYR A 218 -1.07 -2.19 3.03
N VAL A 219 -0.72 -3.37 3.51
CA VAL A 219 0.46 -4.11 3.10
C VAL A 219 0.10 -5.59 2.85
N PRO A 220 0.62 -6.24 1.79
CA PRO A 220 0.20 -7.59 1.43
C PRO A 220 0.62 -8.66 2.44
N SER A 221 -0.26 -9.64 2.68
CA SER A 221 0.02 -10.78 3.56
C SER A 221 1.03 -11.79 3.02
N ALA A 222 1.52 -11.59 1.79
CA ALA A 222 2.58 -12.43 1.21
C ALA A 222 3.89 -12.38 2.00
N ALA A 223 4.15 -11.25 2.67
CA ALA A 223 5.21 -11.14 3.66
C ALA A 223 4.86 -10.08 4.71
N LEU A 224 4.70 -10.49 5.97
CA LEU A 224 4.42 -9.58 7.10
C LEU A 224 5.19 -10.03 8.33
N LEU A 225 5.60 -9.09 9.18
CA LEU A 225 6.05 -9.34 10.55
C LEU A 225 5.09 -8.64 11.50
N VAL A 226 4.59 -9.36 12.51
CA VAL A 226 3.58 -8.86 13.44
C VAL A 226 3.95 -9.09 14.90
N ARG A 227 3.44 -8.23 15.77
CA ARG A 227 3.37 -8.48 17.21
C ARG A 227 2.24 -9.46 17.46
N ARG A 228 2.57 -10.68 17.92
CA ARG A 228 1.60 -11.77 18.09
C ARG A 228 0.42 -11.36 18.97
N GLY A 229 0.70 -10.74 20.12
CA GLY A 229 -0.33 -10.30 21.05
C GLY A 229 -1.31 -9.30 20.46
N ALA A 230 -0.83 -8.35 19.65
CA ALA A 230 -1.70 -7.37 18.97
C ALA A 230 -2.61 -8.06 17.95
N LEU A 231 -2.06 -8.98 17.15
CA LEU A 231 -2.84 -9.69 16.15
C LEU A 231 -3.91 -10.61 16.77
N LEU A 232 -3.57 -11.31 17.86
CA LEU A 232 -4.54 -12.14 18.60
C LEU A 232 -5.65 -11.31 19.24
N ALA A 233 -5.33 -10.15 19.82
CA ALA A 233 -6.31 -9.25 20.43
C ALA A 233 -7.35 -8.75 19.41
N GLU A 234 -6.95 -8.55 18.16
CA GLU A 234 -7.85 -8.15 17.07
C GLU A 234 -8.51 -9.33 16.35
N GLY A 235 -8.35 -10.57 16.85
CA GLY A 235 -9.00 -11.76 16.30
C GLY A 235 -8.33 -12.39 15.07
N GLY A 236 -7.09 -12.00 14.73
CA GLY A 236 -6.34 -12.54 13.61
C GLY A 236 -6.85 -12.08 12.24
N PHE A 237 -6.67 -12.92 11.21
CA PHE A 237 -7.26 -12.75 9.89
C PHE A 237 -8.72 -13.18 9.90
N ASP A 238 -9.59 -12.50 9.16
CA ASP A 238 -10.98 -12.95 9.02
C ASP A 238 -11.06 -14.14 8.06
N GLU A 239 -11.36 -15.33 8.58
CA GLU A 239 -11.39 -16.58 7.81
C GLU A 239 -12.53 -16.64 6.78
N SER A 240 -13.52 -15.75 6.87
CA SER A 240 -14.57 -15.64 5.85
C SER A 240 -14.12 -14.89 4.59
N MET A 241 -13.04 -14.11 4.70
CA MET A 241 -12.49 -13.33 3.60
C MET A 241 -11.47 -14.15 2.79
N HIS A 242 -11.76 -14.29 1.50
CA HIS A 242 -10.88 -14.99 0.55
C HIS A 242 -10.06 -14.02 -0.30
N VAL A 243 -10.32 -12.72 -0.15
CA VAL A 243 -9.64 -11.64 -0.86
C VAL A 243 -9.67 -10.40 0.02
N ALA A 244 -8.57 -9.65 0.00
CA ALA A 244 -8.41 -8.40 0.73
C ALA A 244 -8.47 -8.54 2.27
N GLU A 245 -8.20 -9.74 2.78
CA GLU A 245 -8.07 -10.02 4.22
C GLU A 245 -6.91 -9.24 4.86
N ASP A 246 -5.88 -8.94 4.07
CA ASP A 246 -4.74 -8.10 4.42
C ASP A 246 -5.13 -6.63 4.61
N VAL A 247 -6.01 -6.12 3.74
CA VAL A 247 -6.58 -4.76 3.84
C VAL A 247 -7.44 -4.63 5.10
N ASP A 248 -8.37 -5.57 5.31
CA ASP A 248 -9.22 -5.61 6.51
C ASP A 248 -8.38 -5.64 7.79
N LEU A 249 -7.35 -6.50 7.83
CA LEU A 249 -6.45 -6.59 8.97
C LEU A 249 -5.72 -5.27 9.25
N CYS A 250 -5.13 -4.65 8.22
CA CYS A 250 -4.42 -3.38 8.38
C CYS A 250 -5.34 -2.29 8.95
N TRP A 251 -6.57 -2.21 8.46
CA TRP A 251 -7.53 -1.20 8.88
C TRP A 251 -8.11 -1.47 10.27
N ARG A 252 -8.30 -2.72 10.67
CA ARG A 252 -8.67 -3.07 12.05
C ARG A 252 -7.56 -2.70 13.03
N LEU A 253 -6.31 -3.08 12.74
CA LEU A 253 -5.15 -2.71 13.56
C LEU A 253 -5.01 -1.18 13.68
N GLU A 254 -5.14 -0.44 12.58
CA GLU A 254 -5.11 1.03 12.61
C GLU A 254 -6.22 1.60 13.50
N ARG A 255 -7.47 1.11 13.36
CA ARG A 255 -8.62 1.57 14.17
C ARG A 255 -8.47 1.25 15.65
N ALA A 256 -7.83 0.12 15.99
CA ALA A 256 -7.48 -0.25 17.35
C ALA A 256 -6.34 0.62 17.93
N GLY A 257 -5.80 1.57 17.15
CA GLY A 257 -4.77 2.49 17.60
C GLY A 257 -3.36 1.95 17.48
N TRP A 258 -3.16 0.82 16.80
CA TRP A 258 -1.82 0.31 16.49
C TRP A 258 -1.14 1.11 15.39
N ARG A 259 0.17 0.93 15.28
CA ARG A 259 1.00 1.49 14.22
C ARG A 259 1.50 0.40 13.31
N LEU A 260 1.45 0.71 12.01
CA LEU A 260 1.81 -0.21 10.95
C LEU A 260 2.87 0.47 10.07
N ARG A 261 3.88 -0.28 9.65
CA ARG A 261 5.03 0.26 8.92
C ARG A 261 5.30 -0.52 7.65
N TYR A 262 5.71 0.21 6.61
CA TYR A 262 6.27 -0.33 5.39
C TYR A 262 7.76 0.01 5.34
N GLU A 263 8.60 -1.03 5.29
CA GLU A 263 10.05 -0.95 5.38
C GLU A 263 10.70 -1.51 4.10
N PRO A 264 10.93 -0.66 3.07
CA PRO A 264 11.38 -1.12 1.77
C PRO A 264 12.86 -1.48 1.71
N ALA A 265 13.64 -1.26 2.78
CA ALA A 265 15.00 -1.79 2.85
C ALA A 265 15.00 -3.32 3.03
N ALA A 266 13.96 -3.86 3.67
CA ALA A 266 13.70 -5.30 3.71
C ALA A 266 13.08 -5.73 2.38
N HIS A 267 13.68 -6.73 1.73
CA HIS A 267 13.24 -7.23 0.43
C HIS A 267 12.82 -8.69 0.52
N VAL A 268 11.65 -8.98 -0.04
CA VAL A 268 11.15 -10.35 -0.21
C VAL A 268 10.82 -10.55 -1.69
N ALA A 269 11.45 -11.54 -2.31
CA ALA A 269 11.26 -11.83 -3.73
C ALA A 269 10.07 -12.78 -3.91
N HIS A 270 9.14 -12.43 -4.80
CA HIS A 270 7.92 -13.19 -5.08
C HIS A 270 8.01 -13.83 -6.46
N ASP A 271 7.71 -15.13 -6.51
CA ASP A 271 7.62 -15.91 -7.74
C ASP A 271 6.31 -15.64 -8.46
N HIS A 272 6.37 -14.79 -9.48
CA HIS A 272 5.21 -14.47 -10.28
C HIS A 272 4.98 -15.60 -11.27
N ARG A 273 4.10 -16.56 -10.97
CA ARG A 273 3.69 -17.56 -11.98
C ARG A 273 3.05 -16.86 -13.19
N VAL A 274 3.72 -16.92 -14.36
CA VAL A 274 3.57 -15.95 -15.46
C VAL A 274 2.70 -16.37 -16.66
N SER A 275 1.57 -17.05 -16.45
CA SER A 275 0.59 -17.17 -17.55
C SER A 275 -0.33 -15.94 -17.59
N PHE A 276 -0.54 -15.38 -18.78
CA PHE A 276 -1.41 -14.20 -18.96
C PHE A 276 -2.81 -14.42 -18.38
N ARG A 277 -3.39 -15.61 -18.59
CA ARG A 277 -4.71 -15.97 -18.08
C ARG A 277 -4.75 -16.01 -16.55
N ALA A 278 -3.76 -16.65 -15.91
CA ALA A 278 -3.72 -16.70 -14.44
C ALA A 278 -3.50 -15.30 -13.85
N TRP A 279 -2.60 -14.51 -14.44
CA TRP A 279 -2.37 -13.13 -14.05
C TRP A 279 -3.65 -12.27 -14.17
N PHE A 280 -4.32 -12.31 -15.32
CA PHE A 280 -5.55 -11.55 -15.56
C PHE A 280 -6.67 -11.94 -14.58
N ASN A 281 -6.86 -13.25 -14.37
CA ASN A 281 -7.82 -13.76 -13.40
C ASN A 281 -7.49 -13.34 -11.97
N ARG A 282 -6.20 -13.30 -11.58
CA ARG A 282 -5.76 -12.84 -10.27
C ARG A 282 -6.07 -11.35 -10.06
N LYS A 283 -5.77 -10.50 -11.05
CA LYS A 283 -6.09 -9.06 -10.98
C LYS A 283 -7.60 -8.82 -10.91
N MET A 284 -8.39 -9.57 -11.69
CA MET A 284 -9.86 -9.57 -11.57
C MET A 284 -10.30 -10.02 -10.18
N PHE A 285 -9.74 -11.10 -9.64
CA PHE A 285 -10.09 -11.59 -8.32
C PHE A 285 -9.85 -10.53 -7.24
N TYR A 286 -8.70 -9.85 -7.27
CA TYR A 286 -8.41 -8.73 -6.36
C TYR A 286 -9.44 -7.60 -6.44
N GLY A 287 -9.93 -7.28 -7.64
CA GLY A 287 -10.99 -6.29 -7.82
C GLY A 287 -12.28 -6.64 -7.06
N THR A 288 -12.61 -7.93 -6.94
CA THR A 288 -13.83 -8.37 -6.24
C THR A 288 -13.83 -8.06 -4.74
N GLY A 289 -12.64 -7.88 -4.12
CA GLY A 289 -12.50 -7.62 -2.69
C GLY A 289 -12.99 -6.24 -2.23
N ALA A 290 -13.20 -5.30 -3.14
CA ALA A 290 -13.68 -3.96 -2.78
C ALA A 290 -15.11 -3.98 -2.19
N ALA A 291 -15.99 -4.86 -2.68
CA ALA A 291 -17.36 -4.97 -2.18
C ALA A 291 -17.46 -5.47 -0.73
N PRO A 292 -16.85 -6.62 -0.34
CA PRO A 292 -16.87 -7.07 1.06
C PRO A 292 -16.14 -6.07 1.99
N LEU A 293 -15.04 -5.45 1.53
CA LEU A 293 -14.40 -4.37 2.30
C LEU A 293 -15.34 -3.18 2.51
N GLY A 294 -16.11 -2.78 1.50
CA GLY A 294 -17.04 -1.66 1.60
C GLY A 294 -18.16 -1.93 2.62
N ALA A 295 -18.62 -3.19 2.70
CA ALA A 295 -19.61 -3.62 3.69
C ALA A 295 -19.06 -3.56 5.13
N ARG A 296 -17.78 -3.92 5.33
CA ARG A 296 -17.12 -3.95 6.66
C ARG A 296 -16.57 -2.59 7.09
N HIS A 297 -16.15 -1.78 6.13
CA HIS A 297 -15.47 -0.51 6.33
C HIS A 297 -16.14 0.60 5.52
N ALA A 298 -17.39 0.92 5.88
CA ALA A 298 -18.18 1.95 5.22
C ALA A 298 -17.40 3.27 5.06
N GLY A 299 -17.45 3.83 3.84
CA GLY A 299 -16.76 5.09 3.51
C GLY A 299 -15.23 5.02 3.43
N MET A 300 -14.60 3.84 3.55
CA MET A 300 -13.14 3.66 3.40
C MET A 300 -12.73 3.14 2.02
N VAL A 301 -13.62 2.40 1.34
CA VAL A 301 -13.38 1.87 -0.01
C VAL A 301 -13.90 2.87 -1.04
N SER A 302 -13.17 3.97 -1.22
CA SER A 302 -13.51 4.96 -2.24
C SER A 302 -12.57 4.83 -3.45
N PRO A 303 -13.07 4.50 -4.64
CA PRO A 303 -12.27 4.43 -5.86
C PRO A 303 -11.75 5.81 -6.29
N LEU A 304 -12.37 6.89 -5.81
CA LEU A 304 -11.98 8.25 -6.16
C LEU A 304 -12.22 9.20 -4.98
N SER A 305 -11.11 9.72 -4.44
CA SER A 305 -11.11 10.81 -3.46
C SER A 305 -10.30 12.00 -3.98
N VAL A 306 -11.02 13.03 -4.45
CA VAL A 306 -10.45 14.28 -4.96
C VAL A 306 -11.20 15.49 -4.39
N PRO A 307 -10.51 16.62 -4.12
CA PRO A 307 -11.20 17.83 -3.69
C PRO A 307 -12.25 18.29 -4.70
N SER A 308 -13.38 18.81 -4.22
CA SER A 308 -14.49 19.25 -5.06
C SER A 308 -14.09 20.33 -6.08
N TRP A 309 -13.18 21.24 -5.70
CA TRP A 309 -12.65 22.26 -6.60
C TRP A 309 -11.83 21.66 -7.75
N THR A 310 -11.12 20.55 -7.51
CA THR A 310 -10.36 19.85 -8.55
C THR A 310 -11.30 19.18 -9.53
N MET A 311 -12.34 18.51 -9.02
CA MET A 311 -13.39 17.92 -9.85
C MET A 311 -14.09 18.98 -10.71
N LEU A 312 -14.51 20.10 -10.11
CA LEU A 312 -15.18 21.18 -10.82
C LEU A 312 -14.28 21.79 -11.91
N ALA A 313 -13.03 22.12 -11.57
CA ALA A 313 -12.09 22.66 -12.54
C ALA A 313 -11.82 21.67 -13.69
N ALA A 314 -11.63 20.38 -13.39
CA ALA A 314 -11.41 19.33 -14.39
C ALA A 314 -12.61 19.18 -15.34
N VAL A 315 -13.85 19.18 -14.83
CA VAL A 315 -15.07 19.12 -15.65
C VAL A 315 -15.17 20.36 -16.54
N LEU A 316 -14.95 21.56 -15.99
CA LEU A 316 -15.05 22.82 -16.73
C LEU A 316 -14.02 22.91 -17.86
N PHE A 317 -12.76 22.59 -17.59
CA PHE A 317 -11.72 22.49 -18.62
C PHE A 317 -12.04 21.38 -19.65
N GLY A 318 -12.58 20.25 -19.18
CA GLY A 318 -13.00 19.13 -20.02
C GLY A 318 -14.14 19.46 -21.00
N THR A 319 -14.89 20.54 -20.79
CA THR A 319 -15.89 20.99 -21.77
C THR A 319 -15.27 21.44 -23.10
N LEU A 320 -13.99 21.86 -23.08
CA LEU A 320 -13.28 22.44 -24.22
C LEU A 320 -14.00 23.66 -24.84
N THR A 321 -14.68 24.45 -24.01
CA THR A 321 -15.36 25.69 -24.41
C THR A 321 -14.69 26.92 -23.78
N ARG A 322 -14.89 28.11 -24.36
CA ARG A 322 -14.39 29.38 -23.79
C ARG A 322 -14.92 29.60 -22.37
N TRP A 323 -16.21 29.36 -22.15
CA TRP A 323 -16.84 29.52 -20.84
C TRP A 323 -16.38 28.48 -19.82
N GLY A 324 -16.15 27.24 -20.25
CA GLY A 324 -15.54 26.23 -19.40
C GLY A 324 -14.11 26.58 -19.00
N PHE A 325 -13.31 27.14 -19.92
CA PHE A 325 -11.97 27.62 -19.60
C PHE A 325 -11.99 28.76 -18.57
N VAL A 326 -12.85 29.76 -18.76
CA VAL A 326 -13.03 30.87 -17.80
C VAL A 326 -13.50 30.35 -16.44
N GLY A 327 -14.52 29.48 -16.41
CA GLY A 327 -15.02 28.89 -15.17
C GLY A 327 -13.98 28.03 -14.44
N GLY A 328 -13.18 27.26 -15.18
CA GLY A 328 -12.07 26.48 -14.64
C GLY A 328 -11.01 27.39 -13.99
N LEU A 329 -10.64 28.48 -14.67
CA LEU A 329 -9.69 29.46 -14.13
C LEU A 329 -10.23 30.15 -12.86
N LEU A 330 -11.50 30.58 -12.88
CA LEU A 330 -12.16 31.17 -11.70
C LEU A 330 -12.19 30.19 -10.51
N THR A 331 -12.44 28.90 -10.78
CA THR A 331 -12.40 27.85 -9.76
C THR A 331 -11.00 27.73 -9.14
N LEU A 332 -9.95 27.75 -9.97
CA LEU A 332 -8.56 27.73 -9.49
C LEU A 332 -8.19 29.00 -8.71
N VAL A 333 -8.64 30.18 -9.13
CA VAL A 333 -8.43 31.44 -8.41
C VAL A 333 -9.11 31.43 -7.04
N ALA A 334 -10.34 30.93 -6.96
CA ALA A 334 -11.05 30.77 -5.69
C ALA A 334 -10.33 29.78 -4.76
N ALA A 335 -9.85 28.65 -5.31
CA ALA A 335 -9.05 27.69 -4.55
C ALA A 335 -7.72 28.29 -4.07
N LEU A 336 -7.05 29.10 -4.90
CA LEU A 336 -5.83 29.82 -4.54
C LEU A 336 -6.07 30.80 -3.39
N ALA A 337 -7.15 31.59 -3.47
CA ALA A 337 -7.51 32.54 -2.43
C ALA A 337 -7.78 31.84 -1.09
N ARG A 338 -8.48 30.70 -1.11
CA ARG A 338 -8.71 29.87 0.07
C ARG A 338 -7.40 29.33 0.65
N LEU A 339 -6.53 28.78 -0.20
CA LEU A 339 -5.26 28.18 0.23
C LEU A 339 -4.27 29.23 0.76
N ARG A 340 -4.25 30.43 0.16
CA ARG A 340 -3.47 31.57 0.65
C ARG A 340 -3.87 31.98 2.06
N ARG A 341 -5.16 31.92 2.42
CA ARG A 341 -5.61 32.19 3.81
C ARG A 341 -5.07 31.15 4.79
N VAL A 342 -5.05 29.87 4.41
CA VAL A 342 -4.48 28.79 5.24
C VAL A 342 -2.98 28.99 5.48
N PHE A 343 -2.27 29.52 4.48
CA PHE A 343 -0.84 29.75 4.52
C PHE A 343 -0.45 31.18 4.96
N GLY A 344 -1.38 31.99 5.46
CA GLY A 344 -1.16 33.43 5.69
C GLY A 344 0.01 33.77 6.63
N GLU A 345 0.38 32.86 7.51
CA GLU A 345 1.49 33.02 8.46
C GLU A 345 2.86 32.53 7.92
N LEU A 346 2.89 31.96 6.71
CA LEU A 346 4.12 31.50 6.08
C LEU A 346 4.81 32.63 5.31
N ASP A 347 6.14 32.53 5.21
CA ASP A 347 6.91 33.39 4.33
C ASP A 347 6.49 33.14 2.87
N ASN A 348 6.09 34.18 2.15
CA ASN A 348 5.58 34.11 0.77
C ASN A 348 4.33 33.22 0.59
N PRO A 349 3.20 33.54 1.25
CA PRO A 349 2.00 32.70 1.30
C PRO A 349 1.41 32.44 -0.09
N THR A 350 1.47 33.42 -0.99
CA THR A 350 0.99 33.29 -2.37
C THR A 350 1.80 32.27 -3.18
N ARG A 351 3.14 32.27 -3.03
CA ARG A 351 4.03 31.35 -3.74
C ARG A 351 3.83 29.91 -3.24
N ILE A 352 3.70 29.73 -1.93
CA ILE A 352 3.45 28.42 -1.34
C ILE A 352 2.06 27.91 -1.79
N ALA A 353 1.04 28.76 -1.71
CA ALA A 353 -0.31 28.42 -2.16
C ALA A 353 -0.34 28.02 -3.64
N SER A 354 0.35 28.74 -4.53
CA SER A 354 0.36 28.41 -5.96
C SER A 354 1.03 27.06 -6.25
N ILE A 355 2.14 26.74 -5.57
CA ILE A 355 2.82 25.45 -5.71
C ILE A 355 1.92 24.30 -5.27
N TYR A 356 1.29 24.41 -4.10
CA TYR A 356 0.42 23.34 -3.57
C TYR A 356 -0.90 23.23 -4.34
N LEU A 357 -1.45 24.34 -4.84
CA LEU A 357 -2.61 24.33 -5.73
C LEU A 357 -2.29 23.57 -7.02
N ALA A 358 -1.18 23.90 -7.69
CA ALA A 358 -0.78 23.23 -8.93
C ALA A 358 -0.56 21.74 -8.68
N ARG A 359 0.22 21.38 -7.66
CA ARG A 359 0.46 19.98 -7.28
C ARG A 359 -0.83 19.23 -6.98
N GLY A 360 -1.73 19.82 -6.19
CA GLY A 360 -3.02 19.23 -5.85
C GLY A 360 -3.93 19.04 -7.06
N PHE A 361 -3.95 20.02 -7.98
CA PHE A 361 -4.76 19.96 -9.19
C PHE A 361 -4.28 18.85 -10.12
N PHE A 362 -2.97 18.80 -10.44
CA PHE A 362 -2.41 17.77 -11.31
C PHE A 362 -2.49 16.38 -10.68
N ALA A 363 -2.25 16.24 -9.37
CA ALA A 363 -2.44 14.97 -8.67
C ALA A 363 -3.90 14.50 -8.74
N GLY A 364 -4.86 15.43 -8.59
CA GLY A 364 -6.28 15.13 -8.76
C GLY A 364 -6.64 14.73 -10.19
N LEU A 365 -6.05 15.38 -11.20
CA LEU A 365 -6.23 15.02 -12.60
C LEU A 365 -5.72 13.60 -12.90
N TRP A 366 -4.55 13.22 -12.36
CA TRP A 366 -4.05 11.84 -12.48
C TRP A 366 -4.95 10.82 -11.80
N ARG A 367 -5.50 11.14 -10.62
CA ARG A 367 -6.49 10.28 -9.95
C ARG A 367 -7.76 10.11 -10.77
N LEU A 368 -8.24 11.18 -11.41
CA LEU A 368 -9.39 11.12 -12.31
C LEU A 368 -9.10 10.26 -13.54
N ALA A 369 -7.96 10.47 -14.21
CA ALA A 369 -7.55 9.68 -15.36
C ALA A 369 -7.42 8.19 -15.02
N SER A 370 -6.76 7.87 -13.91
CA SER A 370 -6.64 6.49 -13.40
C SER A 370 -8.01 5.89 -13.06
N ALA A 371 -8.89 6.65 -12.38
CA ALA A 371 -10.24 6.17 -12.06
C ALA A 371 -11.07 5.91 -13.31
N MET A 372 -10.98 6.76 -14.35
CA MET A 372 -11.66 6.54 -15.63
C MET A 372 -11.19 5.26 -16.35
N CYS A 373 -9.90 4.93 -16.24
CA CYS A 373 -9.30 3.77 -16.92
C CYS A 373 -9.46 2.47 -16.14
N ARG A 374 -9.50 2.53 -14.80
CA ARG A 374 -9.52 1.36 -13.90
C ARG A 374 -10.87 1.13 -13.26
N HIS A 375 -11.34 2.06 -12.44
CA HIS A 375 -12.55 1.86 -11.63
C HIS A 375 -13.83 2.07 -12.44
N TYR A 376 -13.85 3.04 -13.34
CA TYR A 376 -15.02 3.44 -14.13
C TYR A 376 -14.90 3.08 -15.61
N TRP A 377 -14.02 2.14 -15.96
CA TRP A 377 -13.78 1.78 -17.36
C TRP A 377 -15.04 1.44 -18.17
N PRO A 378 -16.07 0.72 -17.63
CA PRO A 378 -17.27 0.41 -18.42
C PRO A 378 -18.05 1.67 -18.76
N VAL A 379 -18.20 2.58 -17.79
CA VAL A 379 -18.88 3.87 -17.95
C VAL A 379 -18.11 4.74 -18.95
N THR A 380 -16.77 4.78 -18.83
CA THR A 380 -15.90 5.51 -19.76
C THR A 380 -16.07 4.98 -21.18
N VAL A 381 -16.03 3.66 -21.41
CA VAL A 381 -16.19 3.06 -22.74
C VAL A 381 -17.55 3.40 -23.35
N LEU A 382 -18.64 3.28 -22.59
CA LEU A 382 -19.98 3.66 -23.06
C LEU A 382 -20.04 5.14 -23.46
N ALA A 383 -19.44 6.02 -22.64
CA ALA A 383 -19.38 7.45 -22.93
C ALA A 383 -18.50 7.79 -24.15
N MET A 384 -17.45 7.02 -24.41
CA MET A 384 -16.60 7.15 -25.61
C MET A 384 -17.34 6.79 -26.90
N VAL A 385 -18.25 5.81 -26.84
CA VAL A 385 -19.11 5.45 -27.99
C VAL A 385 -20.12 6.56 -28.27
N ALA A 386 -20.70 7.14 -27.21
CA ALA A 386 -21.71 8.18 -27.32
C ALA A 386 -21.15 9.55 -27.77
N SER A 387 -19.87 9.86 -27.50
CA SER A 387 -19.31 11.19 -27.77
C SER A 387 -17.87 11.17 -28.28
N ARG A 388 -17.67 11.74 -29.48
CA ARG A 388 -16.33 11.96 -30.07
C ARG A 388 -15.44 12.82 -29.17
N ARG A 389 -16.02 13.76 -28.42
CA ARG A 389 -15.29 14.63 -27.48
C ARG A 389 -14.78 13.82 -26.29
N ILE A 390 -15.65 13.04 -25.65
CA ILE A 390 -15.28 12.17 -24.52
C ILE A 390 -14.22 11.16 -24.96
N ARG A 391 -14.37 10.58 -26.17
CA ARG A 391 -13.38 9.67 -26.75
C ARG A 391 -11.98 10.28 -26.85
N ARG A 392 -11.86 11.52 -27.33
CA ARG A 392 -10.55 12.21 -27.39
C ARG A 392 -9.98 12.42 -25.99
N ILE A 393 -10.78 12.92 -25.05
CA ILE A 393 -10.35 13.15 -23.66
C ILE A 393 -9.89 11.86 -23.01
N ALA A 394 -10.69 10.79 -23.09
CA ALA A 394 -10.38 9.51 -22.47
C ALA A 394 -9.10 8.88 -23.02
N VAL A 395 -8.90 8.89 -24.35
CA VAL A 395 -7.66 8.38 -24.97
C VAL A 395 -6.45 9.23 -24.56
N THR A 396 -6.55 10.56 -24.61
CA THR A 396 -5.46 11.44 -24.19
C THR A 396 -5.11 11.24 -22.72
N MET A 397 -6.10 11.14 -21.83
CA MET A 397 -5.89 10.89 -20.40
C MET A 397 -5.30 9.51 -20.15
N ALA A 398 -5.76 8.48 -20.85
CA ALA A 398 -5.23 7.12 -20.73
C ALA A 398 -3.75 7.05 -21.15
N LEU A 399 -3.38 7.71 -22.25
CA LEU A 399 -1.99 7.79 -22.71
C LEU A 399 -1.12 8.64 -21.78
N ALA A 400 -1.61 9.80 -21.35
CA ALA A 400 -0.87 10.71 -20.48
C ALA A 400 -0.63 10.10 -19.09
N ASP A 401 -1.67 9.49 -18.49
CA ASP A 401 -1.56 8.74 -17.23
C ASP A 401 -0.58 7.58 -17.40
N GLY A 402 -0.74 6.80 -18.47
CA GLY A 402 0.14 5.70 -18.88
C GLY A 402 1.61 6.10 -18.91
N LEU A 403 1.92 7.18 -19.62
CA LEU A 403 3.27 7.69 -19.82
C LEU A 403 3.86 8.29 -18.54
N ALA A 404 3.06 9.00 -17.74
CA ALA A 404 3.50 9.56 -16.47
C ALA A 404 3.89 8.45 -15.47
N ASP A 405 3.09 7.39 -15.38
CA ASP A 405 3.38 6.23 -14.54
C ASP A 405 4.61 5.46 -15.04
N TRP A 406 4.73 5.25 -16.36
CA TRP A 406 5.96 4.68 -16.94
C TRP A 406 7.20 5.49 -16.56
N PHE A 407 7.15 6.82 -16.70
CA PHE A 407 8.30 7.68 -16.40
C PHE A 407 8.73 7.60 -14.92
N THR A 408 7.76 7.39 -14.01
CA THR A 408 8.01 7.30 -12.57
C THR A 408 8.44 5.92 -12.09
N HIS A 409 8.17 4.86 -12.87
CA HIS A 409 8.50 3.47 -12.53
C HIS A 409 9.53 2.83 -13.46
N ARG A 410 9.98 3.52 -14.51
CA ARG A 410 10.96 2.96 -15.46
C ARG A 410 12.22 2.50 -14.72
N ASP A 411 12.63 1.28 -15.03
CA ASP A 411 13.83 0.64 -14.51
C ASP A 411 14.68 0.11 -15.66
N ALA A 412 15.97 -0.10 -15.39
CA ALA A 412 16.87 -0.75 -16.36
C ALA A 412 16.34 -2.15 -16.68
N GLY A 413 16.24 -2.50 -17.96
CA GLY A 413 15.63 -3.77 -18.41
C GLY A 413 14.09 -3.79 -18.41
N GLY A 414 13.44 -2.68 -18.06
CA GLY A 414 11.98 -2.53 -18.10
C GLY A 414 11.39 -2.47 -19.52
N LEU A 415 10.07 -2.44 -19.60
CA LEU A 415 9.36 -2.32 -20.88
C LEU A 415 9.48 -0.91 -21.50
N ASP A 416 9.45 -0.87 -22.83
CA ASP A 416 9.25 0.38 -23.58
C ASP A 416 7.86 1.00 -23.25
N PRO A 417 7.69 2.32 -23.47
CA PRO A 417 6.45 3.01 -23.11
C PRO A 417 5.19 2.39 -23.71
N LEU A 418 5.23 1.91 -24.95
CA LEU A 418 4.04 1.40 -25.64
C LEU A 418 3.57 0.08 -25.02
N ARG A 419 4.50 -0.87 -24.84
CA ARG A 419 4.18 -2.16 -24.20
C ARG A 419 3.77 -1.97 -22.75
N TYR A 420 4.43 -1.08 -22.01
CA TYR A 420 4.06 -0.75 -20.64
C TYR A 420 2.62 -0.23 -20.53
N ILE A 421 2.27 0.77 -21.35
CA ILE A 421 0.92 1.36 -21.35
C ILE A 421 -0.12 0.30 -21.70
N ALA A 422 0.14 -0.56 -22.69
CA ALA A 422 -0.76 -1.64 -23.06
C ALA A 422 -1.03 -2.60 -21.88
N PHE A 423 0.01 -3.13 -21.23
CA PHE A 423 -0.17 -3.99 -20.06
C PHE A 423 -0.87 -3.28 -18.90
N ARG A 424 -0.55 -1.99 -18.67
CA ARG A 424 -1.21 -1.20 -17.63
C ARG A 424 -2.70 -1.06 -17.88
N ARG A 425 -3.13 -0.80 -19.13
CA ARG A 425 -4.56 -0.75 -19.46
C ARG A 425 -5.24 -2.11 -19.31
N ILE A 426 -4.55 -3.21 -19.61
CA ILE A 426 -5.08 -4.56 -19.37
C ILE A 426 -5.22 -4.84 -17.86
N ASP A 427 -4.24 -4.46 -17.02
CA ASP A 427 -4.32 -4.57 -15.55
C ASP A 427 -5.50 -3.76 -15.02
N ASP A 428 -5.65 -2.52 -15.49
CA ASP A 428 -6.75 -1.64 -15.11
C ASP A 428 -8.11 -2.23 -15.46
N ILE A 429 -8.26 -2.79 -16.66
CA ILE A 429 -9.48 -3.49 -17.09
C ILE A 429 -9.71 -4.75 -16.26
N ALA A 430 -8.67 -5.54 -15.97
CA ALA A 430 -8.79 -6.75 -15.16
C ALA A 430 -9.31 -6.41 -13.76
N TYR A 431 -8.61 -5.55 -13.02
CA TYR A 431 -9.04 -5.13 -11.69
C TYR A 431 -10.43 -4.48 -11.72
N GLY A 432 -10.67 -3.57 -12.66
CA GLY A 432 -11.95 -2.90 -12.82
C GLY A 432 -13.09 -3.87 -13.09
N THR A 433 -12.89 -4.87 -13.95
CA THR A 433 -13.89 -5.92 -14.20
C THR A 433 -14.23 -6.67 -12.92
N GLY A 434 -13.21 -7.03 -12.14
CA GLY A 434 -13.38 -7.60 -10.81
C GLY A 434 -14.22 -6.75 -9.86
N LEU A 435 -13.92 -5.45 -9.80
CA LEU A 435 -14.65 -4.47 -8.99
C LEU A 435 -16.15 -4.42 -9.35
N TRP A 436 -16.48 -4.31 -10.65
CA TRP A 436 -17.87 -4.29 -11.11
C TRP A 436 -18.60 -5.61 -10.86
N LEU A 437 -17.92 -6.75 -11.06
CA LEU A 437 -18.48 -8.06 -10.74
C LEU A 437 -18.73 -8.23 -9.24
N GLY A 438 -17.82 -7.76 -8.39
CA GLY A 438 -17.98 -7.75 -6.93
C GLY A 438 -19.16 -6.90 -6.49
N ALA A 439 -19.26 -5.67 -7.01
CA ALA A 439 -20.37 -4.75 -6.74
C ALA A 439 -21.73 -5.35 -7.17
N TRP A 440 -21.78 -5.96 -8.36
CA TRP A 440 -22.98 -6.61 -8.88
C TRP A 440 -23.40 -7.82 -8.01
N ARG A 441 -22.47 -8.71 -7.67
CA ARG A 441 -22.73 -9.88 -6.80
C ARG A 441 -23.21 -9.48 -5.41
N ALA A 442 -22.59 -8.45 -4.84
CA ALA A 442 -22.97 -7.90 -3.53
C ALA A 442 -24.24 -7.04 -3.57
N ARG A 443 -24.80 -6.77 -4.77
CA ARG A 443 -25.94 -5.85 -4.98
C ARG A 443 -25.72 -4.49 -4.31
N SER A 444 -24.49 -3.99 -4.34
CA SER A 444 -24.08 -2.75 -3.66
C SER A 444 -23.15 -1.93 -4.54
N ILE A 445 -23.44 -0.64 -4.65
CA ILE A 445 -22.60 0.32 -5.37
C ILE A 445 -21.61 1.04 -4.44
N GLU A 446 -21.51 0.66 -3.17
CA GLU A 446 -20.69 1.37 -2.17
C GLU A 446 -19.23 1.49 -2.60
N ALA A 447 -18.65 0.39 -3.12
CA ALA A 447 -17.28 0.33 -3.64
C ALA A 447 -17.08 1.15 -4.95
N LEU A 448 -18.14 1.68 -5.54
CA LEU A 448 -18.12 2.51 -6.74
C LEU A 448 -18.39 3.99 -6.43
N LYS A 449 -18.72 4.36 -5.19
CA LYS A 449 -19.08 5.75 -4.85
C LYS A 449 -17.83 6.62 -4.70
N PRO A 450 -17.72 7.75 -5.43
CA PRO A 450 -16.69 8.73 -5.15
C PRO A 450 -16.93 9.41 -3.80
N THR A 451 -15.87 9.80 -3.10
CA THR A 451 -15.98 10.52 -1.82
C THR A 451 -15.16 11.81 -1.84
N ALA A 452 -15.58 12.80 -1.06
CA ALA A 452 -14.72 13.96 -0.81
C ALA A 452 -13.64 13.57 0.21
N PRO A 453 -12.40 14.02 0.06
CA PRO A 453 -11.41 13.88 1.12
C PRO A 453 -11.92 14.57 2.40
N PRO A 454 -11.57 14.04 3.60
CA PRO A 454 -11.93 14.67 4.86
C PRO A 454 -11.40 16.12 4.90
N ARG A 455 -12.16 17.01 5.55
CA ARG A 455 -11.86 18.44 5.62
C ARG A 455 -10.66 18.75 6.50
#